data_AF-A0A940BM59-F1
#
_entry.id   AF-A0A940BM59-F1
#
_cell.length_a   1.000
_cell.length_b   1.000
_cell.length_c   1.000
_cell.angle_alpha   90.00
_cell.angle_beta   90.00
_cell.angle_gamma   90.00
#
_symmetry.space_group_name_H-M   'P 1'
#
loop_
_entity.id
_entity.type
_entity.pdbx_description
1 polymer ?
#
loop_
_entity_poly.entity_id
_entity_poly.type
_entity_poly.pdbx_seq_one_letter_code
_entity_poly.pdbx_strand_id
1 'polypeptide(L)'
;MKTIFFKIATIVALGAVSFLSSCNKEDIDNEINESPKINYTSSDSLQNLLDVIKNDTDLVSYSIIDASDIIEDGELRRQTEGAYLSGYYFNDLKLYSKSSRPATYLNTSDGTYKKIDMDLNMGAGGDYVYLYYQTTQIREKAISYIDGYYNTSSYKSGSSMVIDAATGNIGDCNKGTKGGRIALGIRKDNQRHIYALVIAAYKSSKNNYCEGYRRVASDLDMNKGAGGRYIYIFALWN
;
A
#
# COMPACT_ATOMS: atom_id res chain seq x y z
N MET A 1 18.37 -68.92 -37.51
CA MET A 1 17.72 -67.73 -38.11
C MET A 1 16.66 -67.25 -37.12
N LYS A 2 16.91 -66.13 -36.43
CA LYS A 2 15.98 -65.51 -35.47
C LYS A 2 15.28 -64.36 -36.18
N THR A 3 13.96 -64.45 -36.33
CA THR A 3 13.13 -63.38 -36.88
C THR A 3 12.74 -62.43 -35.75
N ILE A 4 13.15 -61.16 -35.87
CA ILE A 4 12.88 -60.09 -34.91
C ILE A 4 11.53 -59.46 -35.28
N PHE A 5 10.56 -59.49 -34.37
CA PHE A 5 9.37 -58.65 -34.40
C PHE A 5 9.64 -57.40 -33.55
N PHE A 6 9.66 -56.21 -34.17
CA PHE A 6 9.60 -54.94 -33.44
C PHE A 6 8.17 -54.39 -33.53
N LYS A 7 7.50 -54.30 -32.38
CA LYS A 7 6.24 -53.56 -32.21
C LYS A 7 6.56 -52.07 -32.16
N ILE A 8 5.96 -51.28 -33.05
CA ILE A 8 5.96 -49.82 -32.99
C ILE A 8 4.94 -49.41 -31.92
N ALA A 9 5.41 -48.77 -30.85
CA ALA A 9 4.57 -48.18 -29.82
C ALA A 9 4.22 -46.74 -30.20
N THR A 10 2.93 -46.48 -30.35
CA THR A 10 2.33 -45.15 -30.53
C THR A 10 2.57 -44.30 -29.28
N ILE A 11 3.34 -43.21 -29.42
CA ILE A 11 3.46 -42.17 -28.38
C ILE A 11 2.30 -41.18 -28.59
N VAL A 12 1.31 -41.24 -27.70
CA VAL A 12 0.31 -40.18 -27.56
C VAL A 12 0.93 -39.11 -26.68
N ALA A 13 1.34 -37.99 -27.28
CA ALA A 13 1.69 -36.79 -26.55
C ALA A 13 0.38 -36.12 -26.07
N LEU A 14 0.01 -36.37 -24.80
CA LEU A 14 -0.98 -35.56 -24.11
C LEU A 14 -0.38 -34.16 -23.92
N GLY A 15 -0.78 -33.24 -24.80
CA GLY A 15 -0.56 -31.80 -24.59
C GLY A 15 -1.36 -31.36 -23.37
N ALA A 16 -0.69 -31.23 -22.23
CA ALA A 16 -1.20 -30.42 -21.13
C ALA A 16 -1.16 -28.96 -21.58
N VAL A 17 -2.26 -28.48 -22.15
CA VAL A 17 -2.53 -27.05 -22.28
C VAL A 17 -2.77 -26.55 -20.86
N SER A 18 -1.71 -26.09 -20.20
CA SER A 18 -1.83 -25.29 -18.99
C SER A 18 -2.50 -23.98 -19.38
N PHE A 19 -3.80 -23.89 -19.13
CA PHE A 19 -4.51 -22.62 -19.05
C PHE A 19 -3.88 -21.84 -17.89
N LEU A 20 -2.86 -21.04 -18.18
CA LEU A 20 -2.51 -19.91 -17.34
C LEU A 20 -3.70 -18.95 -17.41
N SER A 21 -4.59 -19.05 -16.43
CA SER A 21 -5.46 -17.96 -16.05
C SER A 21 -4.57 -16.83 -15.50
N SER A 22 -3.86 -16.14 -16.38
CA SER A 22 -3.30 -14.83 -16.09
C SER A 22 -4.50 -13.90 -15.99
N CYS A 23 -5.03 -13.72 -14.78
CA CYS A 23 -5.85 -12.56 -14.49
C CYS A 23 -4.93 -11.35 -14.68
N ASN A 24 -4.88 -10.81 -15.91
CA ASN A 24 -4.13 -9.60 -16.20
C ASN A 24 -4.75 -8.47 -15.39
N LYS A 25 -4.09 -8.14 -14.28
CA LYS A 25 -4.38 -6.96 -13.44
C LYS A 25 -4.35 -5.67 -14.28
N GLU A 26 -3.58 -5.68 -15.37
CA GLU A 26 -3.39 -4.57 -16.30
C GLU A 26 -4.67 -4.16 -17.07
N ASP A 27 -5.63 -5.06 -17.30
CA ASP A 27 -6.83 -4.72 -18.09
C ASP A 27 -7.87 -3.92 -17.28
N ILE A 28 -7.81 -3.95 -15.95
CA ILE A 28 -8.72 -3.20 -15.06
C ILE A 28 -8.16 -1.80 -14.76
N ASP A 29 -6.84 -1.60 -14.83
CA ASP A 29 -6.22 -0.31 -14.52
C ASP A 29 -6.41 0.74 -15.64
N ASN A 30 -6.88 0.32 -16.83
CA ASN A 30 -7.27 1.23 -17.93
C ASN A 30 -8.63 1.92 -17.72
N GLU A 31 -9.39 1.55 -16.69
CA GLU A 31 -10.67 2.20 -16.36
C GLU A 31 -10.54 3.30 -15.29
N ILE A 32 -9.32 3.62 -14.83
CA ILE A 32 -9.05 4.73 -13.90
C ILE A 32 -8.83 6.04 -14.69
N ASN A 33 -9.76 6.38 -15.58
CA ASN A 33 -9.87 7.76 -16.03
C ASN A 33 -10.72 8.50 -15.00
N GLU A 34 -10.01 9.29 -14.18
CA GLU A 34 -10.48 10.05 -13.03
C GLU A 34 -10.47 9.27 -11.71
N SER A 35 -9.29 9.24 -11.06
CA SER A 35 -9.24 9.24 -9.60
C SER A 35 -10.24 10.29 -9.08
N PRO A 36 -10.99 10.01 -7.99
CA PRO A 36 -11.91 11.00 -7.45
C PRO A 36 -11.12 12.29 -7.17
N LYS A 37 -11.44 13.35 -7.91
CA LYS A 37 -10.92 14.70 -7.69
C LYS A 37 -11.53 15.21 -6.39
N ILE A 38 -10.92 14.83 -5.27
CA ILE A 38 -11.33 15.31 -3.95
C ILE A 38 -10.72 16.70 -3.78
N ASN A 39 -11.57 17.73 -3.76
CA ASN A 39 -11.19 19.09 -3.41
C ASN A 39 -11.01 19.17 -1.89
N TYR A 40 -9.80 19.41 -1.43
CA TYR A 40 -9.46 19.64 -0.03
C TYR A 40 -9.46 21.15 0.25
N THR A 41 -10.05 21.58 1.36
CA THR A 41 -9.59 22.78 2.08
C THR A 41 -8.52 22.31 3.06
N SER A 42 -7.34 22.11 2.52
CA SER A 42 -6.17 21.57 3.18
C SER A 42 -5.48 22.66 4.02
N SER A 43 -4.76 22.26 5.08
CA SER A 43 -3.74 23.16 5.64
C SER A 43 -2.76 23.55 4.54
N ASP A 44 -2.13 24.73 4.62
CA ASP A 44 -1.17 25.20 3.60
C ASP A 44 -0.14 24.13 3.23
N SER A 45 0.29 23.32 4.22
CA SER A 45 1.18 22.18 3.99
C SER A 45 0.58 21.16 3.04
N LEU A 46 -0.65 20.69 3.28
CA LEU A 46 -1.31 19.67 2.45
C LEU A 46 -1.74 20.23 1.08
N GLN A 47 -2.00 21.54 0.96
CA GLN A 47 -2.19 22.17 -0.36
C GLN A 47 -0.90 22.22 -1.16
N ASN A 48 0.20 22.66 -0.55
CA ASN A 48 1.50 22.70 -1.21
C ASN A 48 1.90 21.33 -1.75
N LEU A 49 1.62 20.26 -1.00
CA LEU A 49 1.84 18.90 -1.49
C LEU A 49 0.98 18.53 -2.67
N LEU A 50 -0.32 18.81 -2.59
CA LEU A 50 -1.23 18.55 -3.69
C LEU A 50 -0.71 19.22 -4.97
N ASP A 51 -0.22 20.45 -4.84
CA ASP A 51 0.32 21.20 -5.97
C ASP A 51 1.63 20.60 -6.49
N VAL A 52 2.55 20.21 -5.61
CA VAL A 52 3.81 19.54 -6.00
C VAL A 52 3.53 18.20 -6.68
N ILE A 53 2.62 17.40 -6.12
CA ILE A 53 2.26 16.07 -6.65
C ILE A 53 1.56 16.23 -8.00
N LYS A 54 0.55 17.11 -8.11
CA LYS A 54 -0.24 17.27 -9.35
C LYS A 54 0.58 17.82 -10.53
N ASN A 55 1.66 18.55 -10.26
CA ASN A 55 2.54 19.07 -11.29
C ASN A 55 3.64 18.08 -11.72
N ASP A 56 3.70 16.89 -11.11
CA ASP A 56 4.69 15.87 -11.46
C ASP A 56 4.20 15.00 -12.63
N THR A 57 4.90 15.10 -13.77
CA THR A 57 4.56 14.37 -15.01
C THR A 57 4.79 12.86 -14.92
N ASP A 58 5.61 12.42 -13.97
CA ASP A 58 5.89 11.01 -13.71
C ASP A 58 4.88 10.38 -12.77
N LEU A 59 4.05 11.18 -12.09
CA LEU A 59 2.98 10.67 -11.25
C LEU A 59 1.94 9.94 -12.12
N VAL A 60 1.58 8.74 -11.66
CA VAL A 60 0.51 7.92 -12.25
C VAL A 60 -0.75 8.01 -11.43
N SER A 61 -0.63 7.85 -10.11
CA SER A 61 -1.76 7.84 -9.19
C SER A 61 -1.29 8.16 -7.77
N TYR A 62 -2.21 8.66 -6.94
CA TYR A 62 -1.92 8.94 -5.54
C TYR A 62 -3.17 8.80 -4.65
N SER A 63 -2.95 8.54 -3.38
CA SER A 63 -3.95 8.58 -2.31
C SER A 63 -3.45 9.49 -1.19
N ILE A 64 -4.30 10.38 -0.69
CA ILE A 64 -4.01 11.27 0.45
C ILE A 64 -5.05 11.00 1.52
N ILE A 65 -4.59 10.90 2.76
CA ILE A 65 -5.43 10.69 3.93
C ILE A 65 -4.94 11.61 5.04
N ASP A 66 -5.89 12.28 5.69
CA ASP A 66 -5.71 12.94 6.98
C ASP A 66 -6.27 12.05 8.09
N ALA A 67 -5.61 12.03 9.25
CA ALA A 67 -6.10 11.33 10.44
C ALA A 67 -7.47 11.85 10.92
N SER A 68 -7.89 13.04 10.47
CA SER A 68 -9.23 13.58 10.68
C SER A 68 -10.34 12.85 9.91
N ASP A 69 -10.01 11.93 9.00
CA ASP A 69 -10.99 11.05 8.38
C ASP A 69 -11.54 10.08 9.45
N ILE A 70 -12.65 10.47 10.10
CA ILE A 70 -13.29 9.67 11.14
C ILE A 70 -14.05 8.50 10.51
N ILE A 71 -13.86 7.32 11.10
CA ILE A 71 -14.64 6.11 10.84
C ILE A 71 -15.53 5.88 12.07
N GLU A 72 -16.82 6.14 11.95
CA GLU A 72 -17.83 5.75 12.96
C GLU A 72 -18.77 4.75 12.29
N ASP A 73 -18.93 3.56 12.87
CA ASP A 73 -19.88 2.53 12.42
C ASP A 73 -19.79 2.16 10.92
N GLY A 74 -18.59 2.28 10.32
CA GLY A 74 -18.37 1.98 8.90
C GLY A 74 -18.75 3.12 7.95
N GLU A 75 -19.09 4.30 8.47
CA GLU A 75 -19.35 5.50 7.67
C GLU A 75 -18.32 6.61 7.93
N LEU A 76 -18.04 7.40 6.88
CA LEU A 76 -17.14 8.54 6.95
C LEU A 76 -17.90 9.75 7.50
N ARG A 77 -17.51 10.27 8.67
CA ARG A 77 -18.02 11.55 9.18
C ARG A 77 -16.92 12.62 9.08
N ARG A 78 -17.14 13.65 8.26
CA ARG A 78 -16.25 14.82 8.17
C ARG A 78 -16.76 15.92 9.09
N GLN A 79 -15.88 16.55 9.88
CA GLN A 79 -16.20 17.86 10.44
C GLN A 79 -16.07 18.92 9.34
N THR A 80 -17.16 19.66 9.13
CA THR A 80 -17.18 20.89 8.34
C THR A 80 -16.60 22.04 9.15
N GLU A 81 -15.63 22.73 8.55
CA GLU A 81 -15.11 24.07 8.86
C GLU A 81 -14.22 24.28 10.11
N GLY A 82 -12.98 24.70 9.85
CA GLY A 82 -12.43 25.86 10.55
C GLY A 82 -11.36 25.69 11.63
N ALA A 83 -10.83 24.50 11.91
CA ALA A 83 -9.78 24.34 12.93
C ALA A 83 -8.66 23.39 12.51
N TYR A 84 -7.43 23.90 12.56
CA TYR A 84 -6.19 23.15 12.45
C TYR A 84 -6.16 21.96 13.42
N LEU A 85 -5.61 20.84 12.96
CA LEU A 85 -5.23 19.67 13.77
C LEU A 85 -6.41 19.10 14.56
N SER A 86 -7.35 18.45 13.87
CA SER A 86 -8.31 17.56 14.53
C SER A 86 -7.51 16.66 15.46
N GLY A 87 -7.90 16.54 16.73
CA GLY A 87 -7.14 15.81 17.76
C GLY A 87 -6.98 14.31 17.49
N TYR A 88 -7.14 13.86 16.24
CA TYR A 88 -6.98 12.52 15.75
C TYR A 88 -5.57 12.29 15.18
N TYR A 89 -5.09 11.08 15.36
CA TYR A 89 -3.81 10.59 14.89
C TYR A 89 -3.98 9.20 14.30
N PHE A 90 -3.09 8.79 13.39
CA PHE A 90 -3.03 7.38 13.02
C PHE A 90 -2.61 6.54 14.23
N ASN A 91 -3.43 5.57 14.61
CA ASN A 91 -3.17 4.65 15.72
C ASN A 91 -2.46 3.39 15.25
N ASP A 92 -2.94 2.81 14.15
CA ASP A 92 -2.44 1.52 13.68
C ASP A 92 -2.53 1.41 12.17
N LEU A 93 -1.68 0.53 11.62
CA LEU A 93 -1.66 0.17 10.21
C LEU A 93 -1.73 -1.35 10.08
N LYS A 94 -2.55 -1.82 9.15
CA LYS A 94 -2.58 -3.22 8.71
C LYS A 94 -2.37 -3.29 7.20
N LEU A 95 -1.74 -4.36 6.74
CA LEU A 95 -1.77 -4.76 5.34
C LEU A 95 -2.96 -5.70 5.13
N TYR A 96 -3.48 -5.74 3.91
CA TYR A 96 -4.40 -6.79 3.52
C TYR A 96 -4.10 -7.21 2.09
N SER A 97 -3.70 -8.48 1.92
CA SER A 97 -3.33 -9.05 0.64
C SER A 97 -4.38 -10.05 0.14
N LYS A 98 -4.82 -9.92 -1.11
CA LYS A 98 -5.79 -10.82 -1.74
C LYS A 98 -5.60 -10.93 -3.25
N SER A 99 -6.03 -12.05 -3.84
CA SER A 99 -6.06 -12.23 -5.29
C SER A 99 -7.13 -11.37 -6.01
N SER A 100 -8.01 -10.71 -5.26
CA SER A 100 -9.01 -9.76 -5.75
C SER A 100 -8.99 -8.46 -4.94
N ARG A 101 -9.51 -7.36 -5.53
CA ARG A 101 -9.56 -6.05 -4.87
C ARG A 101 -10.33 -6.15 -3.54
N PRO A 102 -9.72 -5.77 -2.40
CA PRO A 102 -10.37 -5.88 -1.10
C PRO A 102 -11.35 -4.73 -0.83
N ALA A 103 -12.26 -4.95 0.11
CA ALA A 103 -13.30 -4.00 0.52
C ALA A 103 -12.73 -2.73 1.16
N THR A 104 -13.47 -1.62 1.12
CA THR A 104 -13.04 -0.33 1.69
C THR A 104 -12.80 -0.38 3.19
N TYR A 105 -13.55 -1.21 3.91
CA TYR A 105 -13.41 -1.37 5.36
C TYR A 105 -12.99 -2.78 5.70
N LEU A 106 -12.17 -2.88 6.73
CA LEU A 106 -11.69 -4.12 7.31
C LEU A 106 -12.08 -4.14 8.79
N ASN A 107 -13.00 -5.04 9.14
CA ASN A 107 -13.38 -5.27 10.53
C ASN A 107 -12.52 -6.39 11.12
N THR A 108 -11.84 -6.10 12.22
CA THR A 108 -10.99 -7.05 12.95
C THR A 108 -11.39 -7.08 14.42
N SER A 109 -10.81 -7.99 15.20
CA SER A 109 -10.94 -7.97 16.67
C SER A 109 -10.45 -6.67 17.31
N ASP A 110 -9.54 -5.97 16.63
CA ASP A 110 -8.89 -4.75 17.13
C ASP A 110 -9.64 -3.48 16.70
N GLY A 111 -10.79 -3.65 16.03
CA GLY A 111 -11.65 -2.58 15.52
C GLY A 111 -11.71 -2.52 14.00
N THR A 112 -12.33 -1.44 13.51
CA THR A 112 -12.52 -1.16 12.08
C THR A 112 -11.38 -0.32 11.53
N TYR A 113 -10.89 -0.71 10.36
CA TYR A 113 -9.87 -0.02 9.61
C TYR A 113 -10.42 0.42 8.26
N LYS A 114 -9.94 1.56 7.75
CA LYS A 114 -10.27 2.07 6.41
C LYS A 114 -9.09 1.87 5.48
N LYS A 115 -9.39 1.43 4.27
CA LYS A 115 -8.43 1.24 3.18
C LYS A 115 -7.88 2.58 2.71
N ILE A 116 -6.57 2.64 2.53
CA ILE A 116 -5.91 3.64 1.69
C ILE A 116 -6.02 3.14 0.25
N ASP A 117 -6.71 3.87 -0.63
CA ASP A 117 -7.03 3.39 -1.98
C ASP A 117 -5.84 3.50 -2.94
N MET A 118 -4.78 2.76 -2.61
CA MET A 118 -3.57 2.62 -3.41
C MET A 118 -3.06 1.18 -3.30
N ASP A 119 -2.96 0.51 -4.45
CA ASP A 119 -2.41 -0.83 -4.54
C ASP A 119 -0.88 -0.78 -4.55
N LEU A 120 -0.25 -1.35 -3.53
CA LEU A 120 1.21 -1.40 -3.38
C LEU A 120 1.90 -2.33 -4.40
N ASN A 121 1.14 -3.14 -5.13
CA ASN A 121 1.61 -3.97 -6.24
C ASN A 121 1.16 -3.42 -7.61
N MET A 122 0.86 -2.13 -7.72
CA MET A 122 0.39 -1.54 -8.99
C MET A 122 1.38 -1.81 -10.14
N GLY A 123 0.88 -2.46 -11.20
CA GLY A 123 1.67 -2.82 -12.39
C GLY A 123 2.72 -3.92 -12.20
N ALA A 124 2.84 -4.55 -11.03
CA ALA A 124 3.81 -5.64 -10.80
C ALA A 124 3.21 -7.05 -10.91
N GLY A 125 1.89 -7.15 -11.10
CA GLY A 125 1.15 -8.39 -10.96
C GLY A 125 1.01 -8.81 -9.49
N GLY A 126 0.78 -10.10 -9.23
CA GLY A 126 0.63 -10.65 -7.89
C GLY A 126 -0.70 -10.28 -7.21
N ASP A 127 -0.71 -10.33 -5.88
CA ASP A 127 -1.90 -9.98 -5.10
C ASP A 127 -2.18 -8.47 -5.16
N TYR A 128 -3.44 -8.11 -4.93
CA TYR A 128 -3.84 -6.77 -4.52
C TYR A 128 -3.38 -6.56 -3.09
N VAL A 129 -2.53 -5.55 -2.87
CA VAL A 129 -1.94 -5.28 -1.55
C VAL A 129 -2.25 -3.85 -1.15
N TYR A 130 -3.05 -3.69 -0.09
CA TYR A 130 -3.51 -2.38 0.36
C TYR A 130 -3.15 -2.15 1.83
N LEU A 131 -2.82 -0.90 2.17
CA LEU A 131 -2.73 -0.45 3.55
C LEU A 131 -4.11 -0.07 4.07
N TYR A 132 -4.34 -0.39 5.34
CA TYR A 132 -5.52 -0.07 6.11
C TYR A 132 -5.08 0.67 7.36
N TYR A 133 -5.83 1.68 7.75
CA TYR A 133 -5.51 2.50 8.92
C TYR A 133 -6.67 2.57 9.90
N GLN A 134 -6.30 2.77 11.17
CA GLN A 134 -7.21 3.14 12.24
C GLN A 134 -6.70 4.46 12.85
N THR A 135 -7.62 5.33 13.26
CA THR A 135 -7.29 6.61 13.91
C THR A 135 -7.67 6.61 15.39
N THR A 136 -7.12 7.56 16.16
CA THR A 136 -7.39 7.70 17.59
C THR A 136 -7.24 9.15 18.03
N GLN A 137 -7.97 9.56 19.06
CA GLN A 137 -7.74 10.85 19.72
C GLN A 137 -6.68 10.79 20.83
N ILE A 138 -6.18 9.59 21.14
CA ILE A 138 -5.22 9.38 22.23
C ILE A 138 -3.81 9.56 21.67
N ARG A 139 -3.16 10.66 22.05
CA ARG A 139 -1.83 11.02 21.57
C ARG A 139 -0.78 9.95 21.86
N GLU A 140 -0.88 9.28 23.00
CA GLU A 140 0.07 8.24 23.41
C GLU A 140 -0.01 6.96 22.56
N LYS A 141 -1.09 6.84 21.78
CA LYS A 141 -1.31 5.72 20.85
C LYS A 141 -0.96 6.08 19.41
N ALA A 142 -0.58 7.32 19.14
CA ALA A 142 -0.33 7.81 17.81
C ALA A 142 1.00 7.27 17.24
N ILE A 143 0.98 6.98 15.94
CA ILE A 143 2.16 6.57 15.19
C ILE A 143 3.07 7.78 14.98
N SER A 144 4.34 7.58 15.31
CA SER A 144 5.40 8.58 15.16
C SER A 144 6.32 8.28 13.99
N TYR A 145 6.52 7.01 13.63
CA TYR A 145 7.36 6.62 12.49
C TYR A 145 6.79 5.42 11.77
N ILE A 146 7.07 5.37 10.47
CA ILE A 146 6.90 4.18 9.63
C ILE A 146 8.29 3.83 9.07
N ASP A 147 8.78 2.64 9.38
CA ASP A 147 10.04 2.07 8.92
C ASP A 147 9.78 1.00 7.84
N GLY A 148 10.72 0.83 6.92
CA GLY A 148 10.62 -0.06 5.76
C GLY A 148 11.80 -1.01 5.72
N TYR A 149 11.53 -2.26 5.38
CA TYR A 149 12.48 -3.37 5.49
C TYR A 149 12.44 -4.23 4.23
N TYR A 150 13.54 -4.25 3.48
CA TYR A 150 13.68 -5.03 2.25
C TYR A 150 14.51 -6.29 2.49
N ASN A 151 13.95 -7.48 2.23
CA ASN A 151 14.62 -8.78 2.32
C ASN A 151 15.42 -9.01 3.61
N THR A 152 15.00 -8.40 4.72
CA THR A 152 15.69 -8.51 6.01
C THR A 152 14.79 -9.14 7.06
N SER A 153 15.39 -9.98 7.90
CA SER A 153 14.79 -10.49 9.14
C SER A 153 15.13 -9.63 10.36
N SER A 154 16.03 -8.66 10.21
CA SER A 154 16.43 -7.73 11.27
C SER A 154 15.61 -6.46 11.18
N TYR A 155 14.67 -6.31 12.11
CA TYR A 155 13.82 -5.13 12.25
C TYR A 155 14.39 -4.20 13.33
N LYS A 156 14.15 -2.89 13.22
CA LYS A 156 14.61 -1.95 14.24
C LYS A 156 13.93 -2.24 15.58
N SER A 157 14.71 -2.15 16.65
CA SER A 157 14.19 -2.26 18.01
C SER A 157 13.10 -1.20 18.25
N GLY A 158 12.01 -1.62 18.89
CA GLY A 158 10.85 -0.77 19.17
C GLY A 158 9.84 -0.64 18.02
N SER A 159 10.10 -1.20 16.84
CA SER A 159 9.10 -1.29 15.77
C SER A 159 8.07 -2.39 16.04
N SER A 160 6.78 -2.04 16.02
CA SER A 160 5.69 -3.00 15.87
C SER A 160 5.47 -3.26 14.38
N MET A 161 5.55 -4.51 13.95
CA MET A 161 5.44 -4.84 12.52
C MET A 161 3.99 -4.75 12.04
N VAL A 162 3.81 -4.16 10.86
CA VAL A 162 2.51 -4.14 10.17
C VAL A 162 2.19 -5.55 9.73
N ILE A 163 1.07 -6.08 10.21
CA ILE A 163 0.61 -7.44 9.90
C ILE A 163 -0.35 -7.44 8.73
N ASP A 164 -0.29 -8.51 7.94
CA ASP A 164 -1.31 -8.81 6.93
C ASP A 164 -2.52 -9.44 7.61
N ALA A 165 -3.64 -8.71 7.61
CA ALA A 165 -4.86 -9.12 8.28
C ALA A 165 -5.50 -10.38 7.66
N ALA A 166 -5.12 -10.77 6.44
CA ALA A 166 -5.59 -12.03 5.85
C ALA A 166 -4.93 -13.25 6.50
N THR A 167 -3.68 -13.11 6.95
CA THR A 167 -2.84 -14.25 7.38
C THR A 167 -2.38 -14.16 8.82
N GLY A 168 -2.45 -12.99 9.45
CA GLY A 168 -1.90 -12.71 10.79
C GLY A 168 -0.37 -12.64 10.83
N ASN A 169 0.31 -12.80 9.69
CA ASN A 169 1.77 -12.73 9.59
C ASN A 169 2.25 -11.30 9.35
N ILE A 170 3.55 -11.05 9.53
CA ILE A 170 4.18 -9.79 9.10
C ILE A 170 3.89 -9.60 7.61
N GLY A 171 3.29 -8.46 7.26
CA GLY A 171 2.84 -8.18 5.91
C GLY A 171 3.99 -8.05 4.92
N ASP A 172 3.66 -8.29 3.66
CA ASP A 172 4.55 -8.17 2.52
C ASP A 172 3.90 -7.26 1.49
N CYS A 173 4.49 -6.08 1.28
CA CYS A 173 3.99 -5.11 0.30
C CYS A 173 4.07 -5.66 -1.14
N ASN A 174 4.98 -6.62 -1.38
CA ASN A 174 5.24 -7.26 -2.65
C ASN A 174 4.56 -8.64 -2.81
N LYS A 175 3.53 -8.93 -1.99
CA LYS A 175 2.93 -10.26 -1.92
C LYS A 175 2.50 -10.78 -3.29
N GLY A 176 2.93 -12.00 -3.63
CA GLY A 176 2.53 -12.67 -4.87
C GLY A 176 3.26 -12.17 -6.13
N THR A 177 4.17 -11.21 -6.00
CA THR A 177 5.03 -10.76 -7.10
C THR A 177 6.32 -11.58 -7.16
N LYS A 178 7.19 -11.28 -8.14
CA LYS A 178 8.57 -11.79 -8.20
C LYS A 178 9.58 -10.93 -7.42
N GLY A 179 9.11 -9.83 -6.81
CA GLY A 179 9.96 -8.90 -6.06
C GLY A 179 10.42 -9.46 -4.72
N GLY A 180 11.39 -8.75 -4.12
CA GLY A 180 11.82 -9.07 -2.77
C GLY A 180 10.76 -8.67 -1.75
N ARG A 181 10.71 -9.35 -0.60
CA ARG A 181 9.76 -9.05 0.47
C ARG A 181 10.00 -7.65 1.02
N ILE A 182 8.92 -6.90 1.20
CA ILE A 182 8.94 -5.58 1.83
C ILE A 182 8.00 -5.56 3.02
N ALA A 183 8.58 -5.45 4.22
CA ALA A 183 7.81 -5.30 5.45
C ALA A 183 7.82 -3.84 5.93
N LEU A 184 6.75 -3.45 6.61
CA LEU A 184 6.63 -2.16 7.28
C LEU A 184 6.59 -2.34 8.79
N GLY A 185 7.18 -1.41 9.53
CA GLY A 185 7.06 -1.33 10.98
C GLY A 185 6.62 0.06 11.42
N ILE A 186 5.83 0.15 12.47
CA ILE A 186 5.39 1.41 13.08
C ILE A 186 6.08 1.59 14.44
N ARG A 187 6.37 2.84 14.81
CA ARG A 187 6.85 3.20 16.16
C ARG A 187 6.00 4.32 16.73
N LYS A 188 5.80 4.27 18.05
CA LYS A 188 5.06 5.26 18.84
C LYS A 188 6.02 5.78 19.90
N ASP A 189 6.47 7.03 19.79
CA ASP A 189 7.45 7.61 20.72
C ASP A 189 6.97 8.90 21.41
N ASN A 190 5.73 9.30 21.12
CA ASN A 190 5.04 10.47 21.67
C ASN A 190 5.72 11.84 21.39
N GLN A 191 6.76 11.89 20.55
CA GLN A 191 7.47 13.14 20.27
C GLN A 191 6.88 13.88 19.08
N ARG A 192 6.64 13.19 17.98
CA ARG A 192 6.04 13.71 16.75
C ARG A 192 5.04 12.72 16.21
N HIS A 193 3.87 13.18 15.79
CA HIS A 193 2.78 12.29 15.38
C HIS A 193 2.47 12.50 13.92
N ILE A 194 2.33 11.39 13.21
CA ILE A 194 1.88 11.42 11.83
C ILE A 194 0.40 11.77 11.83
N TYR A 195 0.04 12.86 11.15
CA TYR A 195 -1.37 13.28 11.00
C TYR A 195 -1.87 13.18 9.56
N ALA A 196 -0.98 13.05 8.57
CA ALA A 196 -1.38 12.77 7.21
C ALA A 196 -0.41 11.80 6.52
N LEU A 197 -0.96 10.99 5.62
CA LEU A 197 -0.22 10.03 4.79
C LEU A 197 -0.54 10.27 3.34
N VAL A 198 0.48 10.10 2.50
CA VAL A 198 0.33 10.06 1.04
C VAL A 198 1.00 8.81 0.51
N ILE A 199 0.30 8.08 -0.36
CA ILE A 199 0.90 6.99 -1.13
C ILE A 199 0.81 7.37 -2.59
N ALA A 200 1.94 7.41 -3.29
CA ALA A 200 2.02 7.85 -4.67
C ALA A 200 2.79 6.83 -5.52
N ALA A 201 2.24 6.56 -6.71
CA ALA A 201 2.79 5.67 -7.73
C ALA A 201 3.36 6.49 -8.90
N TYR A 202 4.58 6.15 -9.32
CA TYR A 202 5.32 6.85 -10.37
C TYR A 202 5.73 5.92 -11.51
N LYS A 203 5.90 6.49 -12.70
CA LYS A 203 6.43 5.82 -13.89
C LYS A 203 7.91 5.46 -13.76
N SER A 204 8.67 6.31 -13.07
CA SER A 204 10.12 6.19 -12.89
C SER A 204 10.48 6.25 -11.40
N SER A 205 11.69 5.77 -11.05
CA SER A 205 12.19 5.87 -9.68
C SER A 205 12.36 7.35 -9.32
N LYS A 206 11.77 7.78 -8.22
CA LYS A 206 11.81 9.18 -7.83
C LYS A 206 13.01 9.49 -6.94
N ASN A 207 13.84 10.42 -7.38
CA ASN A 207 14.96 10.97 -6.58
C ASN A 207 14.61 12.29 -5.87
N ASN A 208 13.51 12.96 -6.25
CA ASN A 208 13.19 14.30 -5.74
C ASN A 208 12.04 14.30 -4.74
N TYR A 209 12.21 15.11 -3.71
CA TYR A 209 11.35 15.24 -2.53
C TYR A 209 10.13 16.11 -2.83
N CYS A 210 8.99 15.85 -2.17
CA CYS A 210 8.03 16.93 -1.93
C CYS A 210 8.58 17.74 -0.76
N GLU A 211 8.95 19.01 -0.99
CA GLU A 211 9.45 19.90 0.07
C GLU A 211 8.43 19.98 1.21
N GLY A 212 8.87 19.77 2.46
CA GLY A 212 8.00 19.67 3.64
C GLY A 212 7.55 18.24 4.01
N TYR A 213 7.80 17.24 3.15
CA TYR A 213 7.40 15.85 3.35
C TYR A 213 8.61 14.96 3.45
N ARG A 214 8.59 14.05 4.42
CA ARG A 214 9.62 13.02 4.49
C ARG A 214 9.00 11.72 4.00
N ARG A 215 9.62 11.15 2.97
CA ARG A 215 9.42 9.74 2.65
C ARG A 215 9.64 8.95 3.95
N VAL A 216 8.67 8.10 4.25
CA VAL A 216 8.82 7.14 5.33
C VAL A 216 9.37 5.84 4.75
N ALA A 217 9.49 4.82 5.60
CA ALA A 217 9.96 3.52 5.17
C ALA A 217 11.39 3.51 4.60
N SER A 218 12.25 4.45 5.03
CA SER A 218 13.63 4.59 4.56
C SER A 218 13.74 4.79 3.04
N ASP A 219 12.84 5.56 2.44
CA ASP A 219 12.80 5.84 0.99
C ASP A 219 12.58 4.60 0.12
N LEU A 220 12.10 3.50 0.71
CA LEU A 220 11.93 2.25 0.02
C LEU A 220 10.76 2.34 -0.98
N ASP A 221 11.04 1.93 -2.21
CA ASP A 221 10.01 1.64 -3.21
C ASP A 221 9.25 0.38 -2.77
N MET A 222 7.94 0.52 -2.53
CA MET A 222 7.07 -0.58 -2.07
C MET A 222 6.94 -1.70 -3.11
N ASN A 223 7.41 -1.48 -4.34
CA ASN A 223 7.39 -2.43 -5.44
C ASN A 223 8.79 -2.93 -5.84
N LYS A 224 9.79 -2.76 -4.95
CA LYS A 224 11.21 -2.97 -5.29
C LYS A 224 11.49 -4.37 -5.82
N GLY A 225 11.93 -4.44 -7.07
CA GLY A 225 12.30 -5.69 -7.76
C GLY A 225 11.13 -6.49 -8.31
N ALA A 226 9.90 -6.00 -8.19
CA ALA A 226 8.71 -6.68 -8.68
C ALA A 226 8.33 -6.31 -10.13
N GLY A 227 8.83 -5.18 -10.64
CA GLY A 227 8.71 -4.80 -12.06
C GLY A 227 7.50 -3.92 -12.42
N GLY A 228 6.81 -3.34 -11.43
CA GLY A 228 5.68 -2.42 -11.64
C GLY A 228 6.00 -0.94 -11.40
N ARG A 229 5.01 -0.17 -10.95
CA ARG A 229 5.17 1.26 -10.62
C ARG A 229 6.06 1.43 -9.39
N TYR A 230 6.76 2.57 -9.33
CA TYR A 230 7.53 2.97 -8.15
C TYR A 230 6.60 3.59 -7.13
N ILE A 231 6.44 2.96 -5.98
CA ILE A 231 5.42 3.35 -4.99
C ILE A 231 6.10 3.81 -3.71
N TYR A 232 5.78 5.03 -3.29
CA TYR A 232 6.37 5.64 -2.10
C TYR A 232 5.28 6.10 -1.13
N ILE A 233 5.59 5.98 0.16
CA ILE A 233 4.78 6.48 1.26
C ILE A 233 5.45 7.74 1.82
N PHE A 234 4.66 8.80 1.98
CA PHE A 234 5.05 10.07 2.59
C PHE A 234 4.20 10.32 3.82
N ALA A 235 4.76 10.99 4.82
CA ALA A 235 4.06 11.38 6.03
C ALA A 235 4.27 12.87 6.35
N LEU A 236 3.32 13.44 7.08
CA LEU A 236 3.43 14.75 7.71
C LEU A 236 3.35 14.57 9.22
N TRP A 237 4.16 15.34 9.93
CA TRP A 237 4.21 15.35 11.38
C TRP A 237 3.76 16.69 11.94
N ASN A 238 3.09 16.65 13.08
CA ASN A 238 2.91 17.82 13.93
C ASN A 238 4.16 18.18 14.74
#